data_AF-A0A7C6Q012-F1
#
_entry.id   AF-A0A7C6Q012-F1
#
_cell.length_a   1.000
_cell.length_b   1.000
_cell.length_c   1.000
_cell.angle_alpha   90.00
_cell.angle_beta   90.00
_cell.angle_gamma   90.00
#
_symmetry.space_group_name_H-M   'P 1'
#
loop_
_entity.id
_entity.type
_entity.pdbx_description
1 polymer ?
#
loop_
_entity_poly.entity_id
_entity_poly.type
_entity_poly.pdbx_seq_one_letter_code
_entity_poly.pdbx_strand_id
1 'polypeptide(L)'
;MSEQNNNAFWFPGRWMGGLSLIIGPLLLLAAALLRIQFYFFYDAQLAAYADHPVLITAAYSCFVLGCLFLWPGVITLARFIGMKHPTLAVWGGMFTILGLIGRVFHGGIDH
;
A
#
# COMPACT_ATOMS: atom_id res chain seq x y z
N MET A 1 -10.28 39.29 -10.86
CA MET A 1 -9.86 38.24 -11.81
C MET A 1 -8.66 37.48 -11.24
N SER A 2 -8.83 36.77 -10.12
CA SER A 2 -7.70 36.15 -9.40
C SER A 2 -8.06 34.85 -8.63
N GLU A 3 -9.20 34.23 -8.89
CA GLU A 3 -9.59 32.97 -8.20
C GLU A 3 -9.41 31.69 -9.04
N GLN A 4 -9.01 31.78 -10.32
CA GLN A 4 -8.99 30.59 -11.19
C GLN A 4 -7.71 29.75 -11.16
N ASN A 5 -6.63 30.20 -10.50
CA ASN A 5 -5.31 29.52 -10.60
C ASN A 5 -4.86 28.71 -9.37
N ASN A 6 -5.62 28.69 -8.26
CA ASN A 6 -5.23 27.91 -7.07
C ASN A 6 -5.53 26.40 -7.19
N ASN A 7 -6.21 25.96 -8.25
CA ASN A 7 -6.59 24.55 -8.45
C ASN A 7 -5.58 23.74 -9.29
N ALA A 8 -4.47 24.33 -9.74
CA ALA A 8 -3.52 23.67 -10.64
C ALA A 8 -2.52 22.75 -9.91
N PHE A 9 -2.31 22.94 -8.60
CA PHE A 9 -1.36 22.14 -7.86
C PHE A 9 -1.96 20.80 -7.43
N TRP A 10 -1.46 19.71 -8.03
CA TRP A 10 -1.85 18.34 -7.68
C TRP A 10 -0.62 17.56 -7.22
N PHE A 11 -0.52 17.35 -5.91
CA PHE A 11 0.40 16.41 -5.29
C PHE A 11 -0.30 15.08 -4.99
N PRO A 12 0.30 13.90 -5.25
CA PRO A 12 1.60 13.66 -5.88
C PRO A 12 1.55 13.69 -7.43
N GLY A 13 0.38 13.97 -8.02
CA GLY A 13 0.16 14.07 -9.46
C GLY A 13 -0.47 12.82 -10.07
N ARG A 14 -1.10 12.99 -11.24
CA ARG A 14 -1.88 11.93 -11.93
C ARG A 14 -1.09 10.66 -12.22
N TRP A 15 0.17 10.83 -12.64
CA TRP A 15 1.03 9.72 -13.02
C TRP A 15 1.51 8.94 -11.80
N MET A 16 1.96 9.62 -10.75
CA MET A 16 2.36 8.99 -9.50
C MET A 16 1.20 8.22 -8.86
N GLY A 17 0.00 8.81 -8.85
CA GLY A 17 -1.20 8.15 -8.36
C GLY A 17 -1.62 6.93 -9.20
N GLY A 18 -1.62 7.07 -10.52
CA GLY A 18 -1.97 5.97 -11.43
C GLY A 18 -0.97 4.82 -11.37
N LEU A 19 0.33 5.12 -11.41
CA LEU A 19 1.40 4.12 -11.32
C LEU A 19 1.34 3.40 -9.96
N SER A 20 1.08 4.14 -8.88
CA SER A 20 0.86 3.60 -7.54
C SER A 20 -0.29 2.58 -7.49
N LEU A 21 -1.42 2.89 -8.12
CA LEU A 21 -2.58 2.00 -8.18
C LEU A 21 -2.35 0.73 -9.03
N ILE A 22 -1.27 0.68 -9.82
CA ILE A 22 -0.89 -0.50 -10.61
C ILE A 22 0.22 -1.28 -9.89
N ILE A 23 1.32 -0.61 -9.53
CA ILE A 23 2.50 -1.25 -8.92
C ILE A 23 2.16 -1.79 -7.53
N GLY A 24 1.42 -1.04 -6.71
CA GLY A 24 1.05 -1.45 -5.35
C GLY A 24 0.35 -2.81 -5.31
N PRO A 25 -0.77 -3.01 -6.02
CA PRO A 25 -1.46 -4.29 -6.06
C PRO A 25 -0.62 -5.44 -6.67
N LEU A 26 0.21 -5.17 -7.69
CA LEU A 26 1.09 -6.18 -8.27
C LEU A 26 2.15 -6.66 -7.28
N LEU A 27 2.73 -5.75 -6.50
CA LEU A 27 3.68 -6.10 -5.44
C LEU A 27 3.01 -6.90 -4.32
N LEU A 28 1.79 -6.53 -3.92
CA LEU A 28 1.02 -7.29 -2.94
C LEU A 28 0.66 -8.69 -3.46
N LEU A 29 0.31 -8.82 -4.74
CA LEU A 29 0.06 -10.09 -5.39
C LEU A 29 1.31 -10.97 -5.41
N ALA A 30 2.46 -10.40 -5.80
CA ALA A 30 3.73 -11.10 -5.76
C ALA A 30 4.05 -11.60 -4.34
N ALA A 31 3.91 -10.73 -3.33
CA ALA A 31 4.10 -11.12 -1.93
C ALA A 31 3.16 -12.25 -1.46
N ALA A 32 1.93 -12.30 -1.96
CA ALA A 32 0.99 -13.38 -1.66
C ALA A 32 1.39 -14.69 -2.35
N LEU A 33 1.77 -14.62 -3.63
CA LEU A 33 2.22 -15.79 -4.41
C LEU A 33 3.51 -16.40 -3.84
N LEU A 34 4.45 -15.57 -3.37
CA LEU A 34 5.67 -16.08 -2.75
C LEU A 34 5.38 -16.79 -1.42
N ARG A 35 4.38 -16.34 -0.66
CA ARG A 35 4.02 -16.89 0.67
C ARG A 35 3.03 -18.05 0.63
N ILE A 36 2.32 -18.28 -0.48
CA ILE A 36 1.23 -19.26 -0.55
C ILE A 36 1.67 -20.70 -0.21
N GLN A 37 2.94 -21.00 -0.39
CA GLN A 37 3.53 -22.31 -0.12
C GLN A 37 3.79 -22.58 1.37
N PHE A 38 3.69 -21.56 2.24
CA PHE A 38 3.93 -21.69 3.68
C PHE A 38 2.64 -21.46 4.47
N TYR A 39 2.49 -22.22 5.56
CA TYR A 39 1.39 -21.99 6.49
C TYR A 39 1.57 -20.65 7.20
N PHE A 40 0.45 -19.93 7.37
CA PHE A 40 0.44 -18.58 7.93
C PHE A 40 0.78 -18.52 9.43
N PHE A 41 0.72 -19.64 10.16
CA PHE A 41 0.98 -19.66 11.60
C PHE A 41 2.46 -19.46 11.94
N TYR A 42 2.72 -18.78 13.06
CA TYR A 42 4.02 -18.30 13.50
C TYR A 42 5.15 -19.35 13.39
N ASP A 43 4.95 -20.57 13.90
CA ASP A 43 5.98 -21.60 13.90
C ASP A 43 6.39 -22.03 12.48
N ALA A 44 5.41 -22.11 11.57
CA ALA A 44 5.67 -22.45 10.18
C ALA A 44 6.39 -21.32 9.43
N GLN A 45 6.16 -20.06 9.83
CA GLN A 45 6.87 -18.92 9.26
C GLN A 45 8.32 -18.84 9.75
N LEU A 46 8.58 -19.14 11.03
CA LEU A 46 9.94 -19.23 11.55
C LEU A 46 10.73 -20.33 10.84
N ALA A 47 10.14 -21.51 10.68
CA ALA A 47 10.74 -22.62 9.94
C ALA A 47 11.00 -22.23 8.48
N ALA A 48 10.03 -21.61 7.81
CA ALA A 48 10.19 -21.15 6.43
C ALA A 48 11.28 -20.08 6.27
N TYR A 49 11.46 -19.19 7.25
CA TYR A 49 12.54 -18.21 7.23
C TYR A 49 13.92 -18.86 7.43
N ALA A 50 14.00 -19.89 8.29
CA ALA A 50 15.23 -20.67 8.48
C ALA A 50 15.60 -21.46 7.21
N ASP A 51 14.62 -22.11 6.57
CA ASP A 51 14.85 -22.97 5.41
C ASP A 51 14.99 -22.18 4.09
N HIS A 52 14.26 -21.08 3.95
CA HIS A 52 14.18 -20.27 2.72
C HIS A 52 14.29 -18.76 2.98
N PRO A 53 15.39 -18.27 3.60
CA PRO A 53 15.50 -16.89 4.06
C PRO A 53 15.36 -15.85 2.95
N VAL A 54 15.94 -16.12 1.77
CA VAL A 54 15.88 -15.20 0.62
C VAL A 54 14.45 -15.05 0.10
N LEU A 55 13.71 -16.15 0.02
CA LEU A 55 12.37 -16.15 -0.55
C LEU A 55 11.37 -15.47 0.40
N ILE A 56 11.46 -15.76 1.70
CA ILE A 56 10.60 -15.11 2.70
C ILE A 56 10.93 -13.62 2.78
N THR A 57 12.22 -13.24 2.81
CA THR A 57 12.64 -11.82 2.79
C THR A 57 12.12 -11.09 1.55
N ALA A 58 12.17 -11.72 0.37
CA ALA A 58 11.65 -11.13 -0.86
C ALA A 58 10.12 -10.94 -0.80
N ALA A 59 9.40 -11.89 -0.21
CA ALA A 59 7.95 -11.79 -0.06
C ALA A 59 7.55 -10.66 0.89
N TYR A 60 8.22 -10.53 2.03
CA TYR A 60 8.01 -9.43 2.97
C TYR A 60 8.39 -8.09 2.38
N SER A 61 9.52 -8.03 1.66
CA SER A 61 9.94 -6.82 0.95
C SER A 61 8.90 -6.39 -0.10
N CYS A 62 8.38 -7.32 -0.91
CA CYS A 62 7.29 -7.03 -1.85
C CYS A 62 6.03 -6.54 -1.13
N PHE A 63 5.69 -7.10 0.03
CA PHE A 63 4.52 -6.67 0.79
C PHE A 63 4.67 -5.23 1.30
N VAL A 64 5.80 -4.92 1.95
CA VAL A 64 6.09 -3.58 2.48
C VAL A 64 6.17 -2.56 1.35
N LEU A 65 6.88 -2.88 0.27
CA LEU A 65 6.93 -2.03 -0.91
C LEU A 65 5.55 -1.86 -1.54
N GLY A 66 4.71 -2.89 -1.60
CA GLY A 66 3.33 -2.77 -2.10
C GLY A 66 2.50 -1.80 -1.28
N CYS A 67 2.57 -1.89 0.06
CA CYS A 67 1.93 -0.93 0.95
C CYS A 67 2.47 0.50 0.79
N LEU A 68 3.79 0.66 0.66
CA LEU A 68 4.42 1.96 0.41
C LEU A 68 4.03 2.50 -0.97
N PHE A 69 3.99 1.68 -2.00
CA PHE A 69 3.58 2.15 -3.32
C PHE A 69 2.11 2.50 -3.37
N LEU A 70 1.24 2.04 -2.46
CA LEU A 70 -0.18 2.37 -2.46
C LEU A 70 -0.52 3.76 -1.89
N TRP A 71 0.30 4.36 -1.01
CA TRP A 71 -0.06 5.63 -0.36
C TRP A 71 -0.35 6.79 -1.36
N PRO A 72 0.41 6.98 -2.46
CA PRO A 72 0.13 8.03 -3.46
C PRO A 72 -1.19 7.80 -4.21
N GLY A 73 -1.52 6.53 -4.46
CA GLY A 73 -2.74 6.09 -5.12
C GLY A 73 -3.96 6.28 -4.25
N VAL A 74 -3.85 6.01 -2.95
CA VAL A 74 -4.91 6.31 -1.97
C VAL A 74 -5.18 7.80 -1.89
N ILE A 75 -4.15 8.65 -1.85
CA ILE A 75 -4.32 10.12 -1.89
C ILE A 75 -5.03 10.55 -3.18
N THR A 76 -4.64 9.97 -4.31
CA THR A 76 -5.25 10.26 -5.61
C THR A 76 -6.72 9.84 -5.68
N LEU A 77 -7.04 8.67 -5.15
CA LEU A 77 -8.40 8.17 -5.07
C LEU A 77 -9.24 9.02 -4.12
N ALA A 78 -8.72 9.36 -2.94
CA ALA A 78 -9.38 10.25 -1.98
C ALA A 78 -9.66 11.62 -2.60
N ARG A 79 -8.73 12.18 -3.38
CA ARG A 79 -8.96 13.42 -4.15
C ARG A 79 -10.13 13.27 -5.12
N PHE A 80 -10.16 12.21 -5.93
CA PHE A 80 -11.25 12.00 -6.89
C PHE A 80 -12.61 11.77 -6.23
N ILE A 81 -12.64 11.04 -5.11
CA ILE A 81 -13.85 10.89 -4.29
C ILE A 81 -14.26 12.24 -3.72
N GLY A 82 -13.31 13.03 -3.23
CA GLY A 82 -13.55 14.32 -2.59
C GLY A 82 -14.18 15.37 -3.52
N MET A 83 -13.96 15.23 -4.84
CA MET A 83 -14.64 16.05 -5.86
C MET A 83 -16.16 15.81 -5.91
N LYS A 84 -16.67 14.67 -5.42
CA LYS A 84 -18.10 14.32 -5.40
C LYS A 84 -18.66 14.18 -3.98
N HIS A 85 -17.89 13.59 -3.07
CA HIS A 85 -18.28 13.24 -1.70
C HIS A 85 -17.14 13.54 -0.71
N PRO A 86 -17.02 14.79 -0.22
CA PRO A 86 -15.86 15.23 0.57
C PRO A 86 -15.73 14.53 1.93
N THR A 87 -16.84 14.25 2.62
CA THR A 87 -16.82 13.56 3.92
C THR A 87 -16.36 12.11 3.80
N LEU A 88 -16.82 11.39 2.76
CA LEU A 88 -16.37 10.03 2.48
C LEU A 88 -14.89 9.97 2.11
N ALA A 89 -14.40 10.97 1.36
CA ALA A 89 -12.98 11.06 1.00
C ALA A 89 -12.08 11.21 2.23
N VAL A 90 -12.46 12.06 3.19
CA VAL A 90 -11.69 12.29 4.41
C VAL A 90 -11.63 11.01 5.25
N TRP A 91 -12.79 10.43 5.60
CA TRP A 91 -12.83 9.24 6.45
C TRP A 91 -12.26 8.01 5.76
N GLY A 92 -12.65 7.75 4.51
CA GLY A 92 -12.15 6.61 3.75
C GLY A 92 -10.64 6.70 3.50
N GLY A 93 -10.14 7.89 3.13
CA GLY A 93 -8.71 8.14 2.96
C GLY A 93 -7.95 7.95 4.26
N MET A 94 -8.43 8.53 5.36
CA MET A 94 -7.81 8.41 6.68
C MET A 94 -7.74 6.95 7.16
N PHE A 95 -8.86 6.22 7.13
CA PHE A 95 -8.88 4.82 7.54
C PHE A 95 -8.00 3.94 6.65
N THR A 96 -7.94 4.20 5.34
CA THR A 96 -7.09 3.44 4.43
C THR A 96 -5.60 3.67 4.71
N ILE A 97 -5.19 4.93 4.94
CA ILE A 97 -3.80 5.26 5.29
C ILE A 97 -3.43 4.64 6.64
N LEU A 98 -4.29 4.76 7.65
CA LEU A 98 -4.06 4.13 8.95
C LEU A 98 -3.97 2.61 8.85
N GLY A 99 -4.83 1.98 8.04
CA GLY A 99 -4.78 0.55 7.76
C GLY A 99 -3.49 0.11 7.06
N LEU A 100 -3.00 0.90 6.08
CA LEU A 100 -1.72 0.66 5.42
C LEU A 100 -0.55 0.75 6.40
N ILE A 101 -0.55 1.75 7.27
CA ILE A 101 0.46 1.90 8.32
C ILE A 101 0.42 0.69 9.26
N GLY A 102 -0.77 0.33 9.75
CA GLY A 102 -0.94 -0.85 10.61
C GLY A 102 -0.46 -2.14 9.97
N ARG A 103 -0.70 -2.32 8.66
CA ARG A 103 -0.19 -3.46 7.88
C ARG A 103 1.32 -3.51 7.79
N VAL A 104 1.98 -2.36 7.55
CA VAL A 104 3.45 -2.29 7.51
C VAL A 104 4.05 -2.55 8.89
N PHE A 105 3.44 -2.05 9.96
CA PHE A 105 3.90 -2.35 11.33
C PHE A 105 3.81 -3.84 11.67
N HIS A 106 2.65 -4.48 11.45
CA HIS A 106 2.52 -5.92 11.71
C HIS A 106 3.42 -6.75 10.79
N GLY A 107 3.46 -6.40 9.50
CA GLY A 107 4.32 -7.09 8.54
C GLY A 107 5.81 -6.79 8.68
N GLY A 108 6.21 -5.84 9.53
CA GLY A 108 7.60 -5.45 9.77
C GLY A 108 8.15 -5.91 11.11
N ILE A 109 7.29 -6.06 12.13
CA ILE A 109 7.66 -6.43 13.51
C ILE A 109 7.73 -7.96 13.70
N ASP A 110 7.17 -8.77 12.80
CA ASP A 110 7.20 -10.24 12.87
C ASP A 110 8.52 -10.88 12.34
N HIS A 111 9.66 -10.17 12.41
CA HIS A 111 10.99 -10.69 12.05
C HIS A 111 11.97 -10.62 13.22
#